data_AF-A0A0C3E0M4-F1
#
_entry.id   AF-A0A0C3E0M4-F1
#
_cell.length_a   1.000
_cell.length_b   1.000
_cell.length_c   1.000
_cell.angle_alpha   90.00
_cell.angle_beta   90.00
_cell.angle_gamma   90.00
#
_symmetry.space_group_name_H-M   'P 1'
#
loop_
_entity.id
_entity.type
_entity.pdbx_description
1 polymer ?
#
loop_
_entity_poly.entity_id
_entity_poly.type
_entity_poly.pdbx_seq_one_letter_code
_entity_poly.pdbx_strand_id
1 'polypeptide(L)' 'VPDTVVNPISGPLPCGFCGWCGEADCELTMKVLSRSVQWSTQCPHMEPFQYGSANKGSDNRPCRNVPVICTLC' A
#
# COMPACT_ATOMS: atom_id res chain seq x y z
N VAL A 1 33.78 6.67 -7.89
CA VAL A 1 32.88 5.64 -8.43
C VAL A 1 31.48 6.23 -8.31
N PRO A 2 30.71 6.40 -9.39
CA PRO A 2 29.37 6.94 -9.24
C PRO A 2 28.52 5.87 -8.55
N ASP A 3 27.92 6.23 -7.43
CA ASP A 3 26.99 5.37 -6.69
C ASP A 3 25.87 4.94 -7.64
N THR A 4 25.86 3.67 -8.01
CA THR A 4 24.70 3.04 -8.60
C THR A 4 23.56 3.16 -7.60
N VAL A 5 22.64 4.10 -7.86
CA VAL A 5 21.34 4.15 -7.19
C VAL A 5 20.64 2.86 -7.58
N VAL A 6 20.77 1.84 -6.75
CA VAL A 6 19.99 0.61 -6.86
C VAL A 6 18.56 1.05 -6.54
N ASN A 7 17.73 1.26 -7.55
CA ASN A 7 16.29 1.38 -7.35
C ASN A 7 15.84 0.09 -6.65
N PRO A 8 15.50 0.10 -5.35
CA PRO A 8 15.20 -1.12 -4.63
C PRO A 8 13.81 -1.68 -4.98
N ILE A 9 13.20 -1.18 -6.06
CA ILE A 9 11.88 -1.61 -6.55
C ILE A 9 12.08 -2.62 -7.66
N SER A 10 12.73 -3.74 -7.34
CA SER A 10 12.91 -4.88 -8.26
C SER A 10 12.05 -6.09 -7.87
N GLY A 11 11.01 -5.88 -7.06
CA GLY A 11 10.01 -6.88 -6.68
C GLY A 11 8.63 -6.26 -6.47
N PRO A 12 7.55 -7.06 -6.39
CA PRO A 12 6.21 -6.56 -6.09
C PRO A 12 6.27 -5.85 -4.73
N LEU A 13 6.21 -4.52 -4.79
CA LEU A 13 6.13 -3.53 -3.71
C LEU A 13 5.92 -4.17 -2.32
N PRO A 14 6.84 -4.08 -1.34
CA PRO A 14 6.59 -4.59 0.02
C PRO A 14 5.23 -4.04 0.45
N CYS A 15 4.29 -4.92 0.81
CA CYS A 15 2.98 -4.46 1.20
C CYS A 15 3.22 -3.50 2.37
N GLY A 16 2.75 -2.26 2.25
CA GLY A 16 2.98 -1.22 3.27
C GLY A 16 2.36 -1.53 4.64
N PHE A 17 1.81 -2.74 4.81
CA PHE A 17 1.09 -3.24 5.98
C PHE A 17 1.90 -4.20 6.83
N CYS A 18 2.52 -5.20 6.22
CA CYS A 18 3.32 -6.19 6.95
C CYS A 18 4.74 -6.37 6.39
N GLY A 19 5.09 -5.72 5.27
CA GLY A 19 6.42 -5.83 4.64
C GLY A 19 6.65 -7.14 3.88
N TRP A 20 5.62 -7.99 3.78
CA TRP A 20 5.66 -9.30 3.12
C TRP A 20 4.84 -9.26 1.82
N CYS A 21 5.36 -9.86 0.75
CA CYS A 21 4.73 -9.85 -0.57
C CYS A 21 4.71 -11.23 -1.21
N GLY A 22 3.72 -11.47 -2.06
CA GLY A 22 3.59 -12.71 -2.82
C GLY A 22 2.86 -13.83 -2.08
N GLU A 23 2.53 -13.65 -0.79
CA GLU A 23 1.69 -14.57 -0.03
C GLU A 23 0.21 -14.23 -0.20
N ALA A 24 -0.63 -15.27 -0.33
CA ALA A 24 -2.07 -15.10 -0.51
C ALA A 24 -2.73 -14.32 0.65
N ASP A 25 -2.25 -14.53 1.88
CA ASP A 25 -2.76 -13.81 3.05
C ASP A 25 -2.42 -12.32 3.01
N CYS A 26 -1.33 -11.94 2.33
CA CYS A 26 -0.92 -10.55 2.14
C CYS A 26 -1.67 -9.85 1.01
N GLU A 27 -2.56 -10.55 0.31
CA GLU A 27 -3.41 -9.94 -0.71
C GLU A 27 -4.36 -8.91 -0.08
N LEU A 28 -4.48 -7.76 -0.75
CA LEU A 28 -5.38 -6.69 -0.37
C LEU A 28 -6.62 -6.73 -1.26
N THR A 29 -7.78 -6.93 -0.65
CA THR A 29 -9.05 -6.72 -1.33
C THR A 29 -9.47 -5.27 -1.12
N MET A 30 -9.74 -4.54 -2.22
CA MET A 30 -10.23 -3.17 -2.16
C MET A 30 -11.59 -3.05 -2.86
N LYS A 31 -12.49 -2.28 -2.24
CA LYS A 31 -13.79 -1.93 -2.81
C LYS A 31 -13.98 -0.42 -2.78
N VAL A 32 -14.05 0.20 -3.97
CA VAL A 32 -14.34 1.62 -4.11
C VAL A 32 -15.84 1.82 -4.06
N LEU A 33 -16.30 2.61 -3.10
CA LEU A 33 -17.69 3.06 -2.95
C LEU A 33 -17.79 4.53 -3.36
N SER A 34 -19.02 5.03 -3.49
CA SER A 34 -19.27 6.43 -3.89
C SER A 34 -18.69 7.48 -2.92
N ARG A 35 -18.46 7.14 -1.65
CA ARG A 35 -17.97 8.07 -0.61
C ARG A 35 -16.77 7.56 0.18
N SER A 36 -16.33 6.33 -0.06
CA SER A 36 -15.27 5.71 0.74
C SER A 36 -14.60 4.58 -0.02
N VAL A 37 -13.43 4.18 0.47
CA VAL A 37 -12.75 2.97 0.03
C VAL A 37 -12.76 2.01 1.21
N GLN A 38 -13.34 0.83 1.00
CA GLN A 38 -13.21 -0.29 1.93
C GLN A 38 -12.03 -1.14 1.49
N TRP A 39 -11.30 -1.67 2.47
CA TRP A 39 -10.18 -2.55 2.22
C TRP A 39 -10.18 -3.67 3.28
N SER A 40 -9.64 -4.82 2.92
CA SER A 40 -9.40 -5.92 3.85
C SER A 40 -8.18 -6.72 3.43
N THR A 41 -7.52 -7.36 4.39
CA THR A 41 -6.43 -8.31 4.18
C THR A 41 -6.56 -9.43 5.20
N GLN A 42 -5.98 -10.58 4.91
CA GLN A 42 -5.85 -11.69 5.85
C GLN A 42 -4.45 -11.72 6.50
N CYS A 43 -3.57 -10.74 6.22
CA CYS A 43 -2.20 -10.74 6.73
C CYS A 43 -2.23 -10.73 8.26
N PRO A 44 -1.65 -11.74 8.95
CA PRO A 44 -1.63 -11.79 10.41
C PRO A 44 -0.77 -10.67 11.03
N HIS A 45 0.10 -10.07 10.21
CA HIS A 45 0.98 -8.98 10.58
C HIS A 45 0.44 -7.61 10.14
N MET A 46 -0.83 -7.51 9.73
CA MET A 46 -1.38 -6.22 9.33
C MET A 46 -1.46 -5.25 10.51
N GLU A 47 -1.13 -4.00 10.25
CA GLU A 47 -1.40 -2.91 11.17
C GLU A 47 -2.77 -2.26 10.85
N PRO A 48 -3.61 -1.97 11.86
CA PRO A 48 -4.86 -1.27 11.65
C PRO A 48 -4.61 0.12 11.06
N PHE A 49 -5.26 0.44 9.92
CA PHE A 49 -5.22 1.80 9.38
C PHE A 49 -6.58 2.25 8.85
N GLN A 50 -6.76 3.58 8.82
CA GLN A 50 -7.94 4.23 8.28
C GLN A 50 -7.62 4.83 6.92
N TYR A 51 -8.15 4.23 5.85
CA TYR A 51 -7.86 4.64 4.47
C TYR A 51 -8.14 6.12 4.23
N GLY A 52 -9.29 6.63 4.68
CA GLY A 52 -9.66 8.04 4.49
C GLY A 52 -8.65 9.01 5.11
N SER A 53 -8.20 8.73 6.33
CA SER A 53 -7.20 9.54 7.02
C SER A 53 -5.84 9.47 6.34
N ALA A 54 -5.39 8.26 5.95
CA ALA A 54 -4.12 8.06 5.28
C ALA A 54 -4.09 8.68 3.87
N ASN A 55 -5.22 8.67 3.16
CA ASN A 55 -5.34 9.23 1.81
C ASN A 55 -5.45 10.77 1.80
N LYS A 56 -5.82 11.40 2.92
CA LYS A 56 -5.86 12.86 3.03
C LYS A 56 -4.46 13.47 2.89
N GLY A 57 -3.44 12.82 3.45
CA GLY A 57 -2.08 13.36 3.53
C GLY A 57 -2.00 14.68 4.31
N SER A 58 -0.82 15.29 4.34
CA SER A 58 -0.64 16.67 4.80
C SER A 58 0.57 17.31 4.12
N ASP A 59 0.68 18.63 4.19
CA ASP A 59 1.86 19.35 3.66
C ASP A 59 3.16 18.88 4.33
N ASN A 60 3.09 18.50 5.61
CA ASN A 60 4.21 17.93 6.36
C ASN A 60 4.44 16.44 6.10
N ARG A 61 3.48 15.75 5.47
CA ARG A 61 3.55 14.31 5.11
C ARG A 61 2.94 14.11 3.72
N PRO A 62 3.66 14.51 2.65
CA PRO A 62 3.13 14.49 1.29
C PRO A 62 2.94 13.08 0.75
N CYS A 63 3.73 12.12 1.24
CA CYS A 63 3.65 10.72 0.85
C CYS A 63 2.42 10.06 1.50
N ARG A 64 1.50 9.58 0.65
CA ARG A 64 0.32 8.82 1.05
C ARG A 64 0.63 7.34 0.89
N ASN A 65 0.99 6.67 1.99
CA ASN A 65 1.22 5.22 2.00
C ASN A 65 -0.11 4.47 2.06
N VAL A 66 -0.93 4.60 1.01
CA VAL A 66 -2.21 3.92 0.86
C VAL A 66 -2.16 2.93 -0.29
N PRO A 67 -2.82 1.77 -0.18
CA PRO A 67 -3.03 0.89 -1.32
C PRO A 67 -3.72 1.63 -2.47
N VAL A 68 -3.30 1.35 -3.70
CA VAL A 68 -3.91 1.92 -4.92
C VAL A 68 -4.36 0.79 -5.83
N ILE A 69 -5.54 0.96 -6.43
CA ILE A 69 -6.04 0.02 -7.44
C ILE A 69 -5.34 0.34 -8.76
N CYS A 70 -4.61 -0.62 -9.30
CA CYS A 70 -4.09 -0.52 -10.65
C CYS A 70 -5.24 -0.65 -11.65
N THR A 71 -5.49 0.38 -12.46
CA THR A 71 -6.54 0.40 -13.48
C THR A 71 -6.07 -0.11 -14.84
N LEU A 72 -4.83 -0.59 -14.93
CA LEU A 72 -4.18 -1.03 -16.18
C LEU A 72 -4.09 -2.55 -16.30
N CYS A 73 -4.38 -3.28 -15.23
CA CYS A 73 -4.49 -4.73 -15.20
C CYS A 73 -5.91 -5.14 -15.62
#